data_AF-A0A2N0B7T4-F1
#
_entry.id   AF-A0A2N0B7T4-F1
#
_cell.length_a   1.000
_cell.length_b   1.000
_cell.length_c   1.000
_cell.angle_alpha   90.00
_cell.angle_beta   90.00
_cell.angle_gamma   90.00
#
_symmetry.space_group_name_H-M   'P 1'
#
loop_
_entity.id
_entity.type
_entity.pdbx_description
1 polymer ?
#
loop_
_entity_poly.entity_id
_entity_poly.type
_entity_poly.pdbx_seq_one_letter_code
_entity_poly.pdbx_strand_id
1 'polypeptide(L)'
;MRGKSSFVSDFKADQIFEFNTRGEYKNRFGKTGKANGEFHGPTGIFLTKDGYLYISDSGNHRIQKLKSDGTFVQEIGFGTLRNPSGLKVNSKGEIYVADRGNSRIVVFDSEGNFIKEIQNPNVLNSPRNLTIRKNDLYIADEKSGLIIYNTVENTWKRLDSFRDSKNVIRKLNQPFSSAFDYTGTQYIADFNRHRVEIFSPANQLSSNLDLVVEKVINREYPDISVFLRVRDRSGRDLKGIPRNSFRIYEYGNLSPLIGLADMQQFNNRISLSLIYENTSEVKAAYSVFEKSLKPLFMSLRQYDGVEVLRSGSELIKASDFGYSMHEIFRIFRTSPNDYSSKTGKAIYRGISDLLERLGPRAVLVLVSGSSDQDSFTQISPEKIIRYSKAHTIPIYFLSLSDSGPAVETYKTIASSTGGKFIVIPGEGQEKTLYDSILAHKDRRYIVSFKSRVDADKKDFYIPLVVESNFRNSSGKVEAGFFTK
;
A
#
# COMPACT_ATOMS: atom_id res chain seq x y z
N MET A 1 -5.71 9.99 8.57
CA MET A 1 -5.81 8.66 9.23
C MET A 1 -5.21 8.77 10.61
N ARG A 2 -5.89 8.30 11.65
CA ARG A 2 -5.28 8.17 12.97
C ARG A 2 -6.05 7.16 13.81
N GLY A 3 -5.32 6.23 14.46
CA GLY A 3 -5.93 5.08 15.12
C GLY A 3 -6.57 4.12 14.11
N LYS A 4 -7.77 3.64 14.42
CA LYS A 4 -8.53 2.69 13.57
C LYS A 4 -9.32 3.36 12.44
N SER A 5 -9.29 4.69 12.33
CA SER A 5 -10.23 5.43 11.47
C SER A 5 -9.58 6.43 10.53
N SER A 6 -10.25 6.63 9.40
CA SER A 6 -9.99 7.62 8.37
C SER A 6 -11.28 8.40 8.14
N PHE A 7 -11.17 9.73 8.01
CA PHE A 7 -12.31 10.61 7.82
C PHE A 7 -12.21 11.29 6.46
N VAL A 8 -13.33 11.37 5.75
CA VAL A 8 -13.45 11.94 4.40
C VAL A 8 -14.58 12.96 4.42
N SER A 9 -14.29 14.20 4.02
CA SER A 9 -15.30 15.22 3.77
C SER A 9 -15.84 15.08 2.34
N ASP A 10 -17.15 14.88 2.21
CA ASP A 10 -17.84 14.86 0.92
C ASP A 10 -18.50 16.22 0.66
N PHE A 11 -17.98 16.92 -0.35
CA PHE A 11 -18.46 18.25 -0.73
C PHE A 11 -19.92 18.25 -1.19
N LYS A 12 -20.38 17.22 -1.90
CA LYS A 12 -21.72 17.20 -2.50
C LYS A 12 -22.76 16.68 -1.52
N ALA A 13 -22.38 15.74 -0.66
CA ALA A 13 -23.29 15.16 0.32
C ALA A 13 -23.45 16.01 1.59
N ASP A 14 -22.66 17.07 1.76
CA ASP A 14 -22.61 17.89 2.98
C ASP A 14 -22.36 17.03 4.23
N GLN A 15 -21.49 16.03 4.10
CA GLN A 15 -21.29 14.97 5.08
C GLN A 15 -19.82 14.63 5.28
N ILE A 16 -19.52 14.12 6.47
CA ILE A 16 -18.24 13.50 6.80
C ILE A 16 -18.45 12.01 6.97
N PHE A 17 -17.64 11.21 6.27
CA PHE A 17 -17.65 9.77 6.35
C PHE A 17 -16.46 9.28 7.17
N GLU A 18 -16.70 8.28 8.01
CA GLU A 18 -15.68 7.54 8.74
C GLU A 18 -15.53 6.14 8.14
N PHE A 19 -14.30 5.76 7.84
CA PHE A 19 -13.92 4.41 7.40
C PHE A 19 -12.84 3.86 8.32
N ASN A 20 -12.75 2.54 8.44
CA ASN A 20 -11.60 1.92 9.08
C ASN A 20 -10.35 1.95 8.19
N THR A 21 -9.21 1.49 8.71
CA THR A 21 -7.93 1.48 7.99
C THR A 21 -7.87 0.48 6.84
N ARG A 22 -8.88 -0.39 6.68
CA ARG A 22 -9.08 -1.27 5.52
C ARG A 22 -9.99 -0.66 4.46
N GLY A 23 -10.52 0.54 4.70
CA GLY A 23 -11.46 1.22 3.81
C GLY A 23 -12.93 0.78 3.99
N GLU A 24 -13.25 0.03 5.05
CA GLU A 24 -14.62 -0.37 5.34
C GLU A 24 -15.38 0.79 6.01
N TYR A 25 -16.60 1.07 5.54
CA TYR A 25 -17.45 2.13 6.10
C TYR A 25 -17.79 1.85 7.56
N LYS A 26 -17.69 2.86 8.42
CA LYS A 26 -18.05 2.79 9.85
C LYS A 26 -19.26 3.66 10.19
N ASN A 27 -19.19 4.94 9.83
CA ASN A 27 -20.18 5.92 10.26
C ASN A 27 -20.21 7.13 9.32
N ARG A 28 -21.24 7.96 9.40
CA ARG A 28 -21.29 9.29 8.79
C ARG A 28 -22.04 10.27 9.67
N PHE A 29 -21.71 11.54 9.57
CA PHE A 29 -22.42 12.63 10.25
C PHE A 29 -22.40 13.91 9.41
N GLY A 30 -23.26 14.85 9.76
CA GLY A 30 -23.54 16.05 8.97
C GLY A 30 -24.75 15.91 8.06
N LYS A 31 -25.28 17.06 7.68
CA LYS A 31 -26.35 17.24 6.68
C LYS A 31 -26.28 18.67 6.17
N THR A 32 -26.92 18.94 5.03
CA THR A 32 -27.04 20.28 4.47
C THR A 32 -27.67 21.24 5.48
N GLY A 33 -27.03 22.38 5.72
CA GLY A 33 -27.59 23.44 6.56
C GLY A 33 -26.54 24.40 7.11
N LYS A 34 -26.94 25.22 8.08
CA LYS A 34 -26.13 26.28 8.70
C LYS A 34 -26.00 26.14 10.21
N ALA A 35 -26.77 25.26 10.84
CA ALA A 35 -26.68 25.06 12.27
C ALA A 35 -25.37 24.35 12.67
N ASN A 36 -25.13 24.25 13.96
CA ASN A 36 -23.96 23.56 14.52
C ASN A 36 -23.97 22.07 14.11
N GLY A 37 -22.87 21.61 13.49
CA GLY A 37 -22.76 20.24 12.96
C GLY A 37 -23.45 20.00 11.61
N GLU A 38 -24.08 21.01 11.03
CA GLU A 38 -24.56 21.02 9.64
C GLU A 38 -23.50 21.67 8.72
N PHE A 39 -23.47 21.29 7.45
CA PHE A 39 -22.47 21.76 6.49
C PHE A 39 -23.10 22.27 5.20
N HIS A 40 -22.33 23.07 4.48
CA HIS A 40 -22.57 23.39 3.09
C HIS A 40 -21.24 23.36 2.33
N GLY A 41 -21.02 22.34 1.52
CA GLY A 41 -19.80 22.11 0.77
C GLY A 41 -18.55 21.98 1.64
N PRO A 42 -18.45 21.00 2.56
CA PRO A 42 -17.25 20.82 3.37
C PRO A 42 -16.08 20.32 2.50
N THR A 43 -14.94 21.02 2.51
CA THR A 43 -13.79 20.66 1.63
C THR A 43 -12.55 20.15 2.36
N GLY A 44 -12.23 20.75 3.50
CA GLY A 44 -11.00 20.48 4.24
C GLY A 44 -11.30 19.78 5.55
N ILE A 45 -10.46 18.81 5.92
CA ILE A 45 -10.60 18.09 7.19
C ILE A 45 -9.23 17.83 7.81
N PHE A 46 -9.14 17.97 9.14
CA PHE A 46 -7.95 17.61 9.91
C PHE A 46 -8.33 17.00 11.26
N LEU A 47 -7.67 15.90 11.63
CA LEU A 47 -7.84 15.21 12.91
C LEU A 47 -6.62 15.46 13.80
N THR A 48 -6.82 16.11 14.95
CA THR A 48 -5.73 16.41 15.91
C THR A 48 -5.30 15.20 16.72
N LYS A 49 -4.24 15.35 17.54
CA LYS A 49 -3.77 14.28 18.45
C LYS A 49 -4.82 13.92 19.50
N ASP A 50 -5.58 14.92 19.91
CA ASP A 50 -6.51 14.83 21.04
C ASP A 50 -7.92 14.41 20.61
N GLY A 51 -8.09 13.99 19.35
CA GLY A 51 -9.34 13.42 18.84
C GLY A 51 -10.35 14.43 18.29
N TYR A 52 -9.96 15.70 18.09
CA TYR A 52 -10.83 16.72 17.50
C TYR A 52 -10.70 16.76 15.98
N LEU A 53 -11.82 16.90 15.30
CA LEU A 53 -11.93 17.14 13.87
C LEU A 53 -12.13 18.62 13.61
N TYR A 54 -11.33 19.20 12.73
CA TYR A 54 -11.52 20.55 12.20
C TYR A 54 -11.93 20.43 10.74
N ILE A 55 -13.04 21.08 10.38
CA ILE A 55 -13.64 20.98 9.05
C ILE A 55 -13.80 22.38 8.47
N SER A 56 -13.31 22.59 7.25
CA SER A 56 -13.66 23.78 6.47
C SER A 56 -15.03 23.60 5.85
N ASP A 57 -16.00 24.34 6.38
CA ASP A 57 -17.37 24.40 5.89
C ASP A 57 -17.46 25.55 4.86
N SER A 58 -17.01 25.26 3.64
CA SER A 58 -16.64 26.30 2.67
C SER A 58 -17.82 27.16 2.25
N GLY A 59 -18.98 26.56 2.02
CA GLY A 59 -20.20 27.24 1.62
C GLY A 59 -20.81 28.10 2.74
N ASN A 60 -20.56 27.74 4.01
CA ASN A 60 -20.96 28.56 5.16
C ASN A 60 -19.87 29.53 5.64
N HIS A 61 -18.70 29.53 4.99
CA HIS A 61 -17.60 30.46 5.25
C HIS A 61 -17.09 30.42 6.71
N ARG A 62 -16.96 29.21 7.24
CA ARG A 62 -16.50 28.98 8.62
C ARG A 62 -15.64 27.72 8.73
N ILE A 63 -14.95 27.58 9.85
CA ILE A 63 -14.38 26.31 10.30
C ILE A 63 -15.23 25.78 11.46
N GLN A 64 -15.50 24.49 11.47
CA GLN A 64 -16.13 23.82 12.61
C GLN A 64 -15.16 22.84 13.27
N LYS A 65 -15.05 22.92 14.60
CA LYS A 65 -14.35 21.97 15.46
C LYS A 65 -15.39 21.01 16.05
N LEU A 66 -15.18 19.72 15.87
CA LEU A 66 -16.05 18.63 16.33
C LEU A 66 -15.23 17.61 17.12
N LYS A 67 -15.92 16.81 17.93
CA LYS A 67 -15.39 15.52 18.40
C LYS A 67 -15.38 14.52 17.23
N SER A 68 -14.62 13.43 17.37
CA SER A 68 -14.55 12.38 16.35
C SER A 68 -15.87 11.65 16.08
N ASP A 69 -16.84 11.75 16.99
CA ASP A 69 -18.20 11.22 16.83
C ASP A 69 -19.16 12.18 16.08
N GLY A 70 -18.68 13.36 15.68
CA GLY A 70 -19.46 14.38 14.99
C GLY A 70 -20.11 15.43 15.90
N THR A 71 -19.96 15.32 17.22
CA THR A 71 -20.51 16.30 18.16
C THR A 71 -19.83 17.66 17.98
N PHE A 72 -20.63 18.70 17.77
CA PHE A 72 -20.13 20.07 17.66
C PHE A 72 -19.46 20.57 18.93
N VAL A 73 -18.34 21.27 18.77
CA VAL A 73 -17.58 21.87 19.87
C VAL A 73 -17.49 23.38 19.69
N GLN A 74 -17.11 23.85 18.50
CA GLN A 74 -16.82 25.27 18.30
C GLN A 74 -16.92 25.69 16.82
N GLU A 75 -17.34 26.92 16.59
CA GLU A 75 -17.27 27.63 15.30
C GLU A 75 -16.11 28.64 15.31
N ILE A 76 -15.37 28.71 14.22
CA ILE A 76 -14.17 29.55 14.08
C ILE A 76 -14.22 30.31 12.76
N GLY A 77 -13.92 31.61 12.81
CA GLY A 77 -13.72 32.45 11.62
C GLY A 77 -14.99 32.85 10.86
N PHE A 78 -16.18 32.60 11.41
CA PHE A 78 -17.45 33.03 10.81
C PHE A 78 -17.47 34.56 10.59
N GLY A 79 -17.93 34.98 9.41
CA GLY A 79 -17.94 36.39 9.00
C GLY A 79 -16.57 36.95 8.58
N THR A 80 -15.47 36.22 8.79
CA THR A 80 -14.11 36.68 8.44
C THR A 80 -13.48 35.87 7.31
N LEU A 81 -13.87 34.60 7.16
CA LEU A 81 -13.41 33.71 6.11
C LEU A 81 -14.31 33.83 4.87
N ARG A 82 -13.79 33.44 3.71
CA ARG A 82 -14.49 33.37 2.43
C ARG A 82 -14.09 32.08 1.73
N ASN A 83 -15.01 31.13 1.65
CA ASN A 83 -14.79 29.81 1.02
C ASN A 83 -13.51 29.11 1.53
N PRO A 84 -13.33 28.92 2.85
CA PRO A 84 -12.13 28.27 3.37
C PRO A 84 -11.97 26.86 2.77
N SER A 85 -10.75 26.48 2.42
CA SER A 85 -10.46 25.23 1.71
C SER A 85 -9.72 24.23 2.61
N GLY A 86 -8.41 24.03 2.45
CA GLY A 86 -7.62 23.16 3.31
C GLY A 86 -7.19 23.85 4.60
N LEU A 87 -7.05 23.05 5.66
CA LEU A 87 -6.56 23.52 6.96
C LEU A 87 -5.55 22.55 7.57
N LYS A 88 -4.73 23.05 8.49
CA LYS A 88 -3.81 22.27 9.35
C LYS A 88 -3.72 22.88 10.73
N VAL A 89 -3.60 22.02 11.74
CA VAL A 89 -3.33 22.43 13.12
C VAL A 89 -1.92 21.99 13.48
N ASN A 90 -1.09 22.91 13.95
CA ASN A 90 0.28 22.58 14.37
C ASN A 90 0.34 22.03 15.80
N SER A 91 1.53 21.70 16.29
CA SER A 91 1.71 21.13 17.64
C SER A 91 1.42 22.10 18.79
N LYS A 92 1.32 23.40 18.52
CA LYS A 92 0.95 24.43 19.50
C LYS A 92 -0.56 24.68 19.55
N GLY A 93 -1.34 24.03 18.68
CA GLY A 93 -2.77 24.25 18.56
C GLY A 93 -3.16 25.39 17.61
N GLU A 94 -2.20 26.03 16.93
CA GLU A 94 -2.50 27.08 15.95
C GLU A 94 -3.13 26.46 14.69
N ILE A 95 -4.22 27.06 14.22
CA ILE A 95 -5.04 26.59 13.10
C ILE A 95 -4.75 27.45 11.88
N TYR A 96 -4.06 26.87 10.90
CA TYR A 96 -3.76 27.50 9.62
C TYR A 96 -4.87 27.14 8.63
N VAL A 97 -5.49 28.15 8.04
CA VAL A 97 -6.64 28.00 7.13
C VAL A 97 -6.31 28.65 5.79
N ALA A 98 -6.47 27.91 4.70
CA ALA A 98 -6.46 28.46 3.35
C ALA A 98 -7.79 29.16 3.10
N ASP A 99 -7.79 30.49 3.20
CA ASP A 99 -8.96 31.34 2.99
C ASP A 99 -9.07 31.67 1.49
N ARG A 100 -9.48 30.65 0.72
CA ARG A 100 -9.36 30.64 -0.75
C ARG A 100 -10.04 31.83 -1.42
N GLY A 101 -11.21 32.24 -0.95
CA GLY A 101 -11.98 33.34 -1.52
C GLY A 101 -11.35 34.72 -1.30
N ASN A 102 -10.49 34.85 -0.29
CA ASN A 102 -9.74 36.07 0.01
C ASN A 102 -8.25 35.97 -0.39
N SER A 103 -7.83 34.88 -1.06
CA SER A 103 -6.45 34.67 -1.53
C SER A 103 -5.36 34.80 -0.45
N ARG A 104 -5.68 34.42 0.79
CA ARG A 104 -4.76 34.50 1.94
C ARG A 104 -4.75 33.22 2.77
N ILE A 105 -3.77 33.11 3.68
CA ILE A 105 -3.81 32.14 4.77
C ILE A 105 -4.14 32.89 6.06
N VAL A 106 -5.09 32.37 6.85
CA VAL A 106 -5.44 32.95 8.16
C VAL A 106 -5.01 31.96 9.25
N VAL A 107 -4.48 32.48 10.35
CA VAL A 107 -4.04 31.69 11.51
C VAL A 107 -4.86 32.06 12.72
N PHE A 108 -5.46 31.06 13.37
CA PHE A 108 -6.19 31.19 14.63
C PHE A 108 -5.49 30.42 15.76
N ASP A 109 -5.76 30.76 17.02
CA ASP A 109 -5.37 29.95 18.17
C ASP A 109 -6.34 28.78 18.40
N SER A 110 -6.13 28.03 19.49
CA SER A 110 -6.93 26.85 19.80
C SER A 110 -8.35 27.18 20.29
N GLU A 111 -8.54 28.41 20.77
CA GLU A 111 -9.76 29.05 21.20
C GLU A 111 -10.47 29.79 20.05
N GLY A 112 -9.93 29.77 18.83
CA GLY A 112 -10.53 30.36 17.65
C GLY A 112 -10.33 31.87 17.50
N ASN A 113 -9.46 32.49 18.31
CA ASN A 113 -9.11 33.90 18.15
C ASN A 113 -8.16 34.09 16.98
N PHE A 114 -8.31 35.19 16.24
CA PHE A 114 -7.42 35.55 15.14
C PHE A 114 -6.02 35.89 15.67
N ILE A 115 -5.00 35.25 15.10
CA ILE A 115 -3.58 35.55 15.39
C ILE A 115 -3.00 36.47 14.32
N LYS A 116 -3.05 36.02 13.05
CA LYS A 116 -2.44 36.74 11.93
C LYS A 116 -2.97 36.25 10.59
N GLU A 117 -2.73 37.04 9.55
CA GLU A 117 -2.85 36.63 8.16
C GLU A 117 -1.49 36.56 7.46
N ILE A 118 -1.36 35.67 6.49
CA ILE A 118 -0.20 35.51 5.64
C ILE A 118 -0.68 35.67 4.19
N GLN A 119 -0.23 36.73 3.54
CA GLN A 119 -0.63 37.07 2.18
C GLN A 119 0.55 37.60 1.37
N ASN A 120 0.51 37.33 0.07
CA ASN A 120 1.41 37.92 -0.92
C ASN A 120 0.68 37.91 -2.26
N PRO A 121 0.10 39.05 -2.70
CA PRO A 121 -0.72 39.12 -3.92
C PRO A 121 0.00 38.70 -5.20
N ASN A 122 1.33 38.74 -5.22
CA ASN A 122 2.15 38.34 -6.37
C ASN A 122 2.46 36.83 -6.39
N VAL A 123 2.19 36.12 -5.28
CA VAL A 123 2.56 34.70 -5.11
C VAL A 123 1.32 33.84 -4.86
N LEU A 124 0.44 34.23 -3.93
CA LEU A 124 -0.80 33.54 -3.61
C LEU A 124 -1.96 34.05 -4.47
N ASN A 125 -2.81 33.13 -4.92
CA ASN A 125 -3.96 33.46 -5.75
C ASN A 125 -5.20 32.65 -5.35
N SER A 126 -5.09 31.33 -5.24
CA SER A 126 -6.19 30.44 -4.87
C SER A 126 -5.66 29.25 -4.06
N PRO A 127 -5.31 29.46 -2.77
CA PRO A 127 -4.79 28.40 -1.92
C PRO A 127 -5.86 27.32 -1.69
N ARG A 128 -5.51 26.06 -1.97
CA ARG A 128 -6.40 24.88 -1.85
C ARG A 128 -6.09 24.03 -0.63
N ASN A 129 -4.82 23.78 -0.34
CA ASN A 129 -4.44 22.94 0.79
C ASN A 129 -3.08 23.33 1.37
N LEU A 130 -2.88 22.94 2.62
CA LEU A 130 -1.75 23.32 3.45
C LEU A 130 -1.09 22.09 4.04
N THR A 131 0.24 22.13 4.13
CA THR A 131 1.05 21.16 4.88
C THR A 131 2.14 21.88 5.63
N ILE A 132 2.21 21.61 6.93
CA ILE A 132 3.21 22.21 7.82
C ILE A 132 4.32 21.19 8.03
N ARG A 133 5.57 21.59 7.79
CA ARG A 133 6.75 20.76 8.06
C ARG A 133 7.86 21.65 8.59
N LYS A 134 8.27 21.40 9.84
CA LYS A 134 9.24 22.24 10.57
C LYS A 134 8.77 23.71 10.54
N ASN A 135 9.57 24.60 9.96
CA ASN A 135 9.29 26.02 9.85
C ASN A 135 8.60 26.39 8.53
N ASP A 136 8.39 25.43 7.62
CA ASP A 136 7.84 25.69 6.30
C ASP A 136 6.36 25.32 6.20
N LEU A 137 5.58 26.25 5.65
CA LEU A 137 4.21 26.05 5.22
C LEU A 137 4.19 25.82 3.71
N TYR A 138 3.87 24.61 3.30
CA TYR A 138 3.66 24.21 1.92
C TYR A 138 2.21 24.48 1.54
N ILE A 139 2.01 25.36 0.57
CA ILE A 139 0.70 25.82 0.11
C ILE A 139 0.52 25.31 -1.32
N ALA A 140 -0.42 24.38 -1.50
CA ALA A 140 -0.88 23.99 -2.82
C ALA A 140 -1.87 25.05 -3.30
N ASP A 141 -1.44 25.89 -4.24
CA ASP A 141 -2.25 26.91 -4.87
C ASP A 141 -2.68 26.45 -6.26
N GLU A 142 -3.98 26.57 -6.53
CA GLU A 142 -4.60 26.15 -7.78
C GLU A 142 -3.99 26.84 -9.00
N LYS A 143 -3.75 28.15 -8.91
CA LYS A 143 -3.30 28.98 -10.04
C LYS A 143 -1.80 29.21 -10.00
N SER A 144 -1.22 29.24 -8.80
CA SER A 144 0.19 29.53 -8.60
C SER A 144 1.07 28.29 -8.42
N GLY A 145 0.53 27.08 -8.33
CA GLY A 145 1.35 25.88 -8.15
C GLY A 145 1.71 25.64 -6.68
N LEU A 146 2.85 25.00 -6.40
CA LEU A 146 3.28 24.78 -5.02
C LEU A 146 4.12 25.98 -4.53
N ILE A 147 3.68 26.57 -3.42
CA ILE A 147 4.36 27.68 -2.74
C ILE A 147 4.87 27.18 -1.39
N ILE A 148 6.02 27.70 -0.96
CA ILE A 148 6.64 27.41 0.33
C ILE A 148 6.85 28.75 1.03
N TYR A 149 6.20 28.91 2.18
CA TYR A 149 6.38 30.08 3.04
C TYR A 149 7.10 29.66 4.31
N ASN A 150 8.26 30.25 4.58
CA ASN A 150 8.97 30.01 5.83
C ASN A 150 8.38 30.92 6.93
N THR A 151 7.84 30.30 7.98
CA THR A 151 7.11 30.98 9.05
C THR A 151 8.00 31.75 10.03
N VAL A 152 9.32 31.53 9.99
CA VAL A 152 10.30 32.21 10.86
C VAL A 152 10.99 33.34 10.11
N GLU A 153 11.49 33.05 8.91
CA GLU A 153 12.21 34.01 8.06
C GLU A 153 11.27 34.92 7.27
N ASN A 154 9.98 34.60 7.20
CA ASN A 154 8.97 35.30 6.39
C ASN A 154 9.30 35.33 4.88
N THR A 155 10.01 34.30 4.40
CA THR A 155 10.43 34.21 2.99
C THR A 155 9.47 33.33 2.18
N TRP A 156 9.32 33.68 0.90
CA TRP A 156 8.48 32.98 -0.05
C TRP A 156 9.33 32.29 -1.11
N LYS A 157 9.05 31.03 -1.40
CA LYS A 157 9.62 30.27 -2.51
C LYS A 157 8.50 29.64 -3.31
N ARG A 158 8.69 29.52 -4.62
CA ARG A 158 7.74 28.90 -5.53
C ARG A 158 8.40 27.76 -6.29
N LEU A 159 7.70 26.64 -6.43
CA LEU A 159 8.11 25.57 -7.32
C LEU A 159 7.47 25.81 -8.71
N ASP A 160 8.13 26.62 -9.53
CA ASP A 160 7.64 26.97 -10.88
C ASP A 160 7.75 25.79 -11.86
N SER A 161 8.85 25.05 -11.78
CA SER A 161 9.14 23.90 -12.63
C SER A 161 10.10 22.94 -11.94
N PHE A 162 10.13 21.70 -12.41
CA PHE A 162 11.02 20.64 -11.94
C PHE A 162 11.43 19.77 -13.12
N ARG A 163 12.50 18.99 -12.97
CA ARG A 163 12.93 18.02 -13.98
C ARG A 163 12.50 16.62 -13.57
N ASP A 164 11.97 15.84 -14.50
CA ASP A 164 11.67 14.42 -14.26
C ASP A 164 12.93 13.55 -14.37
N SER A 165 12.78 12.23 -14.17
CA SER A 165 13.88 11.25 -14.24
C SER A 165 14.52 11.14 -15.62
N LYS A 166 13.89 11.68 -16.67
CA LYS A 166 14.42 11.78 -18.04
C LYS A 166 14.97 13.18 -18.33
N ASN A 167 15.17 14.00 -17.29
CA ASN A 167 15.67 15.36 -17.38
C ASN A 167 14.75 16.33 -18.16
N VAL A 168 13.46 15.99 -18.31
CA VAL A 168 12.49 16.85 -19.00
C VAL A 168 11.90 17.84 -18.01
N ILE A 169 11.86 19.13 -18.39
CA ILE A 169 11.23 20.17 -17.57
C ILE A 169 9.71 19.95 -17.55
N ARG A 170 9.16 19.86 -16.34
CA ARG A 170 7.75 19.76 -16.02
C ARG A 170 7.35 20.95 -15.14
N LYS A 171 6.05 21.22 -15.09
CA LYS A 171 5.42 22.19 -14.17
C LYS A 171 4.23 21.51 -13.54
N LEU A 172 3.78 21.87 -12.35
CA LEU A 172 2.49 21.40 -11.82
C LEU A 172 1.32 22.03 -12.60
N ASN A 173 0.15 21.38 -12.62
CA ASN A 173 -1.08 21.90 -13.22
C ASN A 173 -2.25 21.75 -12.23
N GLN A 174 -2.52 22.82 -11.49
CA GLN A 174 -3.48 22.86 -10.37
C GLN A 174 -3.18 21.82 -9.28
N PRO A 175 -2.03 21.91 -8.58
CA PRO A 175 -1.77 21.02 -7.46
C PRO A 175 -2.87 21.18 -6.39
N PHE A 176 -3.37 20.06 -5.89
CA PHE A 176 -4.45 20.05 -4.91
C PHE A 176 -3.92 19.96 -3.48
N SER A 177 -2.94 19.10 -3.25
CA SER A 177 -2.37 18.86 -1.92
C SER A 177 -0.92 18.41 -2.04
N SER A 178 -0.14 18.71 -1.01
CA SER A 178 1.19 18.15 -0.81
C SER A 178 1.26 17.43 0.53
N ALA A 179 1.89 16.28 0.59
CA ALA A 179 2.15 15.56 1.83
C ALA A 179 3.60 15.08 1.84
N PHE A 180 4.12 14.82 3.02
CA PHE A 180 5.43 14.22 3.19
C PHE A 180 5.30 12.90 3.92
N ASP A 181 6.12 11.96 3.51
CA ASP A 181 6.41 10.81 4.34
C ASP A 181 7.49 11.16 5.37
N TYR A 182 7.74 10.28 6.34
CA TYR A 182 8.73 10.55 7.39
C TYR A 182 10.16 10.53 6.83
N THR A 183 10.42 9.88 5.69
CA THR A 183 11.73 9.94 5.01
C THR A 183 12.01 11.36 4.50
N GLY A 184 10.95 12.11 4.24
CA GLY A 184 10.98 13.46 3.70
C GLY A 184 10.66 13.52 2.21
N THR A 185 10.31 12.39 1.60
CA THR A 185 9.77 12.35 0.24
C THR A 185 8.43 13.06 0.21
N GLN A 186 8.29 13.95 -0.77
CA GLN A 186 7.13 14.77 -0.97
C GLN A 186 6.24 14.15 -2.05
N TYR A 187 4.95 14.04 -1.75
CA TYR A 187 3.92 13.61 -2.68
C TYR A 187 3.07 14.83 -2.99
N ILE A 188 2.86 15.13 -4.27
CA ILE A 188 2.02 16.24 -4.72
C ILE A 188 0.94 15.69 -5.64
N ALA A 189 -0.32 15.88 -5.28
CA ALA A 189 -1.44 15.54 -6.14
C ALA A 189 -1.59 16.62 -7.23
N ASP A 190 -1.21 16.29 -8.47
CA ASP A 190 -1.30 17.15 -9.65
C ASP A 190 -2.66 16.95 -10.34
N PHE A 191 -3.65 17.73 -9.94
CA PHE A 191 -5.07 17.44 -10.16
C PHE A 191 -5.42 17.32 -11.65
N ASN A 192 -5.04 18.31 -12.46
CA ASN A 192 -5.38 18.31 -13.89
C ASN A 192 -4.53 17.35 -14.73
N ARG A 193 -3.48 16.74 -14.16
CA ARG A 193 -2.70 15.70 -14.83
C ARG A 193 -3.07 14.29 -14.41
N HIS A 194 -4.04 14.12 -13.52
CA HIS A 194 -4.49 12.82 -13.02
C HIS A 194 -3.34 11.97 -12.46
N ARG A 195 -2.38 12.58 -11.76
CA ARG A 195 -1.21 11.88 -11.22
C ARG A 195 -0.75 12.44 -9.87
N VAL A 196 0.07 11.64 -9.19
CA VAL A 196 0.81 12.06 -7.99
C VAL A 196 2.28 12.16 -8.37
N GLU A 197 2.84 13.35 -8.23
CA GLU A 197 4.27 13.60 -8.38
C GLU A 197 4.99 13.25 -7.07
N ILE A 198 6.14 12.60 -7.18
CA ILE A 198 6.94 12.14 -6.04
C ILE A 198 8.31 12.80 -6.12
N PHE A 199 8.69 13.55 -5.08
CA PHE A 199 9.98 14.23 -4.99
C PHE A 199 10.76 13.66 -3.81
N SER A 200 11.86 12.97 -4.10
CA SER A 200 12.78 12.52 -3.07
C SER A 200 13.73 13.65 -2.67
N PRO A 201 14.06 13.79 -1.37
CA PRO A 201 15.11 14.69 -0.90
C PRO A 201 16.43 14.47 -1.63
N ALA A 202 17.19 15.54 -1.90
CA ALA A 202 18.46 15.43 -2.61
C ALA A 202 19.49 14.52 -1.90
N ASN A 203 19.48 14.49 -0.56
CA ASN A 203 20.29 13.56 0.23
C ASN A 203 19.81 12.10 0.19
N GLN A 204 18.61 11.84 -0.33
CA GLN A 204 18.15 10.50 -0.71
C GLN A 204 18.44 10.18 -2.17
N LEU A 205 18.79 11.15 -3.03
CA LEU A 205 19.35 10.82 -4.34
C LEU A 205 20.74 10.16 -4.20
N SER A 206 21.42 10.34 -3.06
CA SER A 206 22.59 9.56 -2.65
C SER A 206 22.26 8.26 -1.89
N SER A 207 20.98 7.90 -1.77
CA SER A 207 20.54 6.58 -1.30
C SER A 207 20.75 5.56 -2.41
N ASN A 208 21.90 4.90 -2.41
CA ASN A 208 22.22 3.89 -3.42
C ASN A 208 21.53 2.54 -3.16
N LEU A 209 20.81 2.39 -2.04
CA LEU A 209 20.03 1.20 -1.72
C LEU A 209 18.52 1.48 -1.81
N ASP A 210 17.82 0.64 -2.56
CA ASP A 210 16.36 0.55 -2.57
C ASP A 210 15.93 -0.53 -1.58
N LEU A 211 15.27 -0.14 -0.50
CA LEU A 211 14.71 -1.09 0.47
C LEU A 211 13.23 -1.26 0.17
N VAL A 212 12.79 -2.51 0.03
CA VAL A 212 11.38 -2.83 -0.23
C VAL A 212 10.86 -3.70 0.89
N VAL A 213 10.02 -3.14 1.77
CA VAL A 213 9.32 -3.94 2.80
C VAL A 213 8.17 -4.68 2.15
N GLU A 214 8.22 -6.01 2.22
CA GLU A 214 7.14 -6.87 1.71
C GLU A 214 6.07 -7.11 2.77
N LYS A 215 6.47 -7.25 4.04
CA LYS A 215 5.55 -7.58 5.12
C LYS A 215 6.14 -7.26 6.49
N VAL A 216 5.28 -6.85 7.42
CA VAL A 216 5.60 -6.73 8.85
C VAL A 216 4.73 -7.73 9.62
N ILE A 217 5.36 -8.56 10.44
CA ILE A 217 4.69 -9.56 11.28
C ILE A 217 4.89 -9.18 12.74
N ASN A 218 3.79 -9.14 13.49
CA ASN A 218 3.76 -8.77 14.91
C ASN A 218 2.95 -9.77 15.75
N ARG A 219 2.93 -11.06 15.36
CA ARG A 219 2.16 -12.08 16.07
C ARG A 219 2.71 -12.41 17.46
N GLU A 220 4.00 -12.24 17.65
CA GLU A 220 4.75 -12.51 18.88
C GLU A 220 5.12 -11.21 19.61
N TYR A 221 4.23 -10.21 19.54
CA TYR A 221 4.45 -8.90 20.15
C TYR A 221 4.95 -9.03 21.60
N PRO A 222 6.02 -8.31 22.02
CA PRO A 222 6.66 -7.16 21.35
C PRO A 222 7.68 -7.51 20.25
N ASP A 223 7.89 -8.78 19.93
CA ASP A 223 8.85 -9.18 18.90
C ASP A 223 8.22 -9.04 17.50
N ILE A 224 8.88 -8.25 16.65
CA ILE A 224 8.40 -7.87 15.33
C ILE A 224 9.40 -8.36 14.28
N SER A 225 8.90 -8.96 13.21
CA SER A 225 9.70 -9.41 12.06
C SER A 225 9.32 -8.61 10.82
N VAL A 226 10.30 -7.96 10.21
CA VAL A 226 10.15 -7.23 8.96
C VAL A 226 10.78 -8.02 7.83
N PHE A 227 9.96 -8.43 6.86
CA PHE A 227 10.39 -9.04 5.61
C PHE A 227 10.68 -7.94 4.62
N LEU A 228 11.92 -7.84 4.16
CA LEU A 228 12.32 -6.82 3.19
C LEU A 228 13.37 -7.31 2.21
N ARG A 229 13.54 -6.55 1.14
CA ARG A 229 14.64 -6.69 0.18
C ARG A 229 15.49 -5.44 0.19
N VAL A 230 16.75 -5.62 -0.15
CA VAL A 230 17.68 -4.53 -0.35
C VAL A 230 18.23 -4.67 -1.76
N ARG A 231 18.02 -3.67 -2.60
CA ARG A 231 18.46 -3.65 -3.99
C ARG A 231 19.47 -2.54 -4.20
N ASP A 232 20.38 -2.74 -5.14
CA ASP A 232 21.24 -1.66 -5.63
C ASP A 232 20.47 -0.73 -6.59
N ARG A 233 21.11 0.36 -7.02
CA ARG A 233 20.57 1.31 -8.00
C ARG A 233 20.16 0.69 -9.35
N SER A 234 20.63 -0.52 -9.67
CA SER A 234 20.25 -1.24 -10.88
C SER A 234 19.06 -2.19 -10.67
N GLY A 235 18.50 -2.20 -9.46
CA GLY A 235 17.38 -3.06 -9.07
C GLY A 235 17.78 -4.49 -8.74
N ARG A 236 19.08 -4.80 -8.61
CA ARG A 236 19.55 -6.15 -8.26
C ARG A 236 19.56 -6.33 -6.75
N ASP A 237 19.03 -7.45 -6.26
CA ASP A 237 19.06 -7.77 -4.83
C ASP A 237 20.49 -7.98 -4.33
N LEU A 238 20.78 -7.38 -3.19
CA LEU A 238 22.06 -7.51 -2.49
C LEU A 238 22.01 -8.66 -1.50
N LYS A 239 23.13 -9.38 -1.41
CA LYS A 239 23.31 -10.56 -0.55
C LYS A 239 24.32 -10.31 0.57
N GLY A 240 24.17 -11.03 1.69
CA GLY A 240 25.15 -11.02 2.78
C GLY A 240 25.28 -9.67 3.48
N ILE A 241 24.20 -8.91 3.58
CA ILE A 241 24.19 -7.67 4.36
C ILE A 241 24.21 -8.04 5.86
N PRO A 242 25.18 -7.56 6.65
CA PRO A 242 25.30 -7.92 8.05
C PRO A 242 24.24 -7.22 8.92
N ARG A 243 23.93 -7.78 10.08
CA ARG A 243 22.90 -7.25 11.00
C ARG A 243 23.16 -5.79 11.42
N ASN A 244 24.42 -5.41 11.63
CA ASN A 244 24.81 -4.05 12.03
C ASN A 244 24.60 -3.00 10.92
N SER A 245 24.31 -3.42 9.68
CA SER A 245 23.90 -2.51 8.62
C SER A 245 22.47 -2.01 8.79
N PHE A 246 21.60 -2.72 9.53
CA PHE A 246 20.20 -2.35 9.69
C PHE A 246 19.96 -1.51 10.95
N ARG A 247 19.04 -0.54 10.85
CA ARG A 247 18.47 0.19 11.98
C ARG A 247 16.96 0.29 11.80
N ILE A 248 16.21 0.07 12.88
CA ILE A 248 14.75 0.20 12.87
C ILE A 248 14.35 1.32 13.82
N TYR A 249 13.43 2.18 13.40
CA TYR A 249 12.91 3.26 14.24
C TYR A 249 11.39 3.20 14.35
N GLU A 250 10.89 3.41 15.57
CA GLU A 250 9.49 3.58 15.93
C GLU A 250 9.28 5.02 16.40
N TYR A 251 8.41 5.79 15.75
CA TYR A 251 8.23 7.23 16.04
C TYR A 251 9.54 8.05 16.06
N GLY A 252 10.53 7.64 15.28
CA GLY A 252 11.86 8.26 15.24
C GLY A 252 12.84 7.76 16.31
N ASN A 253 12.41 6.89 17.23
CA ASN A 253 13.26 6.29 18.26
C ASN A 253 13.84 4.96 17.79
N LEU A 254 15.15 4.76 17.98
CA LEU A 254 15.84 3.53 17.59
C LEU A 254 15.33 2.33 18.42
N SER A 255 14.93 1.26 17.72
CA SER A 255 14.46 0.01 18.30
C SER A 255 15.56 -1.06 18.27
N PRO A 256 15.74 -1.84 19.34
CA PRO A 256 16.80 -2.84 19.41
C PRO A 256 16.50 -4.02 18.48
N LEU A 257 17.41 -4.29 17.54
CA LEU A 257 17.34 -5.50 16.74
C LEU A 257 17.55 -6.72 17.63
N ILE A 258 16.81 -7.80 17.39
CA ILE A 258 16.96 -9.09 18.07
C ILE A 258 17.44 -10.19 17.12
N GLY A 259 17.30 -10.01 15.80
CA GLY A 259 17.76 -11.01 14.84
C GLY A 259 17.85 -10.49 13.41
N LEU A 260 18.64 -11.20 12.59
CA LEU A 260 18.66 -11.07 11.14
C LEU A 260 18.70 -12.48 10.54
N ALA A 261 17.82 -12.76 9.58
CA ALA A 261 17.92 -13.96 8.74
C ALA A 261 18.05 -13.54 7.27
N ASP A 262 19.12 -13.99 6.60
CA ASP A 262 19.25 -13.93 5.13
C ASP A 262 18.54 -15.15 4.54
N MET A 263 17.51 -14.94 3.71
CA MET A 263 16.71 -16.04 3.16
C MET A 263 17.49 -17.00 2.28
N GLN A 264 18.73 -16.67 1.90
CA GLN A 264 19.57 -17.61 1.16
C GLN A 264 19.79 -18.95 1.87
N GLN A 265 19.79 -18.97 3.20
CA GLN A 265 19.90 -20.21 3.97
C GLN A 265 18.70 -21.15 3.78
N PHE A 266 17.56 -20.64 3.29
CA PHE A 266 16.34 -21.39 3.02
C PHE A 266 16.13 -21.67 1.52
N ASN A 267 17.15 -21.47 0.67
CA ASN A 267 17.06 -21.78 -0.77
C ASN A 267 17.18 -23.28 -1.10
N ASN A 268 17.09 -24.14 -0.08
CA ASN A 268 17.06 -25.60 -0.16
C ASN A 268 15.65 -26.20 -0.10
N ARG A 269 14.62 -25.36 0.07
CA ARG A 269 13.19 -25.72 0.11
C ARG A 269 12.36 -24.83 -0.82
N ILE A 270 11.12 -25.20 -1.11
CA ILE A 270 10.15 -24.37 -1.82
C ILE A 270 8.83 -24.20 -1.04
N SER A 271 8.09 -23.14 -1.34
CA SER A 271 6.69 -22.98 -0.92
C SER A 271 5.80 -22.70 -2.13
N LEU A 272 4.81 -23.55 -2.35
CA LEU A 272 3.94 -23.53 -3.52
C LEU A 272 2.49 -23.32 -3.11
N SER A 273 1.84 -22.33 -3.70
CA SER A 273 0.38 -22.22 -3.69
C SER A 273 -0.16 -22.87 -4.95
N LEU A 274 -0.76 -24.04 -4.82
CA LEU A 274 -1.40 -24.75 -5.92
C LEU A 274 -2.87 -24.37 -6.00
N ILE A 275 -3.28 -23.85 -7.15
CA ILE A 275 -4.62 -23.34 -7.41
C ILE A 275 -5.23 -24.17 -8.52
N TYR A 276 -6.50 -24.51 -8.42
CA TYR A 276 -7.22 -25.14 -9.51
C TYR A 276 -8.55 -24.46 -9.75
N GLU A 277 -8.91 -24.34 -11.03
CA GLU A 277 -10.25 -23.93 -11.45
C GLU A 277 -11.24 -25.03 -11.07
N ASN A 278 -12.29 -24.67 -10.33
CA ASN A 278 -13.31 -25.63 -9.91
C ASN A 278 -14.38 -25.82 -11.00
N THR A 279 -13.95 -26.10 -12.23
CA THR A 279 -14.85 -26.30 -13.37
C THR A 279 -15.02 -27.78 -13.69
N SER A 280 -16.07 -28.10 -14.46
CA SER A 280 -16.35 -29.49 -14.85
C SER A 280 -15.25 -30.05 -15.75
N GLU A 281 -14.63 -29.22 -16.58
CA GLU A 281 -13.54 -29.55 -17.49
C GLU A 281 -12.27 -29.95 -16.73
N VAL A 282 -11.85 -29.12 -15.76
CA VAL A 282 -10.66 -29.42 -14.93
C VAL A 282 -10.87 -30.69 -14.11
N LYS A 283 -12.09 -30.89 -13.59
CA LYS A 283 -12.42 -32.11 -12.84
C LYS A 283 -12.45 -33.36 -13.72
N ALA A 284 -13.02 -33.28 -14.92
CA ALA A 284 -13.04 -34.38 -15.88
C ALA A 284 -11.61 -34.78 -16.31
N ALA A 285 -10.69 -33.82 -16.37
CA ALA A 285 -9.29 -34.05 -16.69
C ALA A 285 -8.38 -34.35 -15.47
N TYR A 286 -8.95 -34.74 -14.33
CA TYR A 286 -8.20 -35.04 -13.10
C TYR A 286 -7.01 -35.99 -13.34
N SER A 287 -7.22 -37.06 -14.12
CA SER A 287 -6.17 -38.06 -14.40
C SER A 287 -4.98 -37.47 -15.17
N VAL A 288 -5.22 -36.46 -16.01
CA VAL A 288 -4.18 -35.72 -16.74
C VAL A 288 -3.37 -34.88 -15.76
N PHE A 289 -4.03 -34.08 -14.92
CA PHE A 289 -3.37 -33.27 -13.91
C PHE A 289 -2.58 -34.11 -12.90
N GLU A 290 -3.15 -35.23 -12.44
CA GLU A 290 -2.47 -36.16 -11.53
C GLU A 290 -1.17 -36.68 -12.15
N LYS A 291 -1.22 -37.15 -13.40
CA LYS A 291 -0.04 -37.62 -14.12
C LYS A 291 1.01 -36.52 -14.32
N SER A 292 0.59 -35.31 -14.65
CA SER A 292 1.47 -34.15 -14.89
C SER A 292 2.08 -33.57 -13.62
N LEU A 293 1.39 -33.63 -12.48
CA LEU A 293 1.88 -33.11 -11.19
C LEU A 293 2.72 -34.13 -10.41
N LYS A 294 2.57 -35.44 -10.69
CA LYS A 294 3.30 -36.49 -9.99
C LYS A 294 4.83 -36.27 -9.97
N PRO A 295 5.51 -35.87 -11.08
CA PRO A 295 6.93 -35.56 -11.04
C PRO A 295 7.29 -34.44 -10.06
N LEU A 296 6.53 -33.33 -10.07
CA LEU A 296 6.73 -32.20 -9.14
C LEU A 296 6.61 -32.66 -7.70
N PHE A 297 5.57 -33.44 -7.37
CA PHE A 297 5.35 -33.90 -6.00
C PHE A 297 6.36 -34.96 -5.55
N MET A 298 6.87 -35.80 -6.45
CA MET A 298 7.94 -36.75 -6.14
C MET A 298 9.30 -36.07 -5.90
N SER A 299 9.51 -34.86 -6.44
CA SER A 299 10.71 -34.05 -6.19
C SER A 299 10.68 -33.26 -4.88
N LEU A 300 9.52 -33.20 -4.20
CA LEU A 300 9.39 -32.47 -2.95
C LEU A 300 10.24 -33.09 -1.83
N ARG A 301 10.85 -32.22 -1.04
CA ARG A 301 11.71 -32.51 0.10
C ARG A 301 10.95 -32.31 1.39
N GLN A 302 11.52 -32.78 2.50
CA GLN A 302 10.93 -32.71 3.84
C GLN A 302 10.45 -31.31 4.25
N TYR A 303 11.16 -30.26 3.83
CA TYR A 303 10.84 -28.88 4.18
C TYR A 303 10.04 -28.15 3.11
N ASP A 304 9.70 -28.79 2.00
CA ASP A 304 8.86 -28.13 1.00
C ASP A 304 7.42 -28.02 1.51
N GLY A 305 6.76 -26.94 1.13
CA GLY A 305 5.38 -26.70 1.50
C GLY A 305 4.52 -26.55 0.25
N VAL A 306 3.41 -27.26 0.21
CA VAL A 306 2.34 -27.02 -0.77
C VAL A 306 1.05 -26.73 -0.02
N GLU A 307 0.38 -25.64 -0.37
CA GLU A 307 -1.01 -25.40 -0.02
C GLU A 307 -1.90 -25.53 -1.25
N VAL A 308 -3.20 -25.78 -1.04
CA VAL A 308 -4.16 -25.94 -2.13
C VAL A 308 -5.30 -24.94 -1.97
N LEU A 309 -5.53 -24.12 -3.01
CA LEU A 309 -6.65 -23.20 -3.10
C LEU A 309 -7.59 -23.63 -4.23
N ARG A 310 -8.90 -23.59 -3.95
CA ARG A 310 -9.94 -23.87 -4.93
C ARG A 310 -10.56 -22.57 -5.43
N SER A 311 -10.51 -22.34 -6.74
CA SER A 311 -11.17 -21.20 -7.38
C SER A 311 -12.62 -21.57 -7.72
N GLY A 312 -13.57 -20.96 -7.01
CA GLY A 312 -15.02 -21.11 -7.23
C GLY A 312 -15.79 -19.80 -6.99
N SER A 313 -17.10 -19.88 -6.85
CA SER A 313 -17.99 -18.83 -6.33
C SER A 313 -17.49 -18.30 -4.99
N GLU A 314 -17.03 -19.21 -4.14
CA GLU A 314 -16.24 -18.94 -2.94
C GLU A 314 -14.81 -19.45 -3.09
N LEU A 315 -13.87 -18.67 -2.55
CA LEU A 315 -12.48 -19.08 -2.44
C LEU A 315 -12.31 -19.94 -1.20
N ILE A 316 -11.94 -21.20 -1.39
CA ILE A 316 -11.76 -22.14 -0.29
C ILE A 316 -10.29 -22.55 -0.21
N LYS A 317 -9.71 -22.35 0.96
CA LYS A 317 -8.41 -22.93 1.31
C LYS A 317 -8.63 -24.41 1.62
N ALA A 318 -8.27 -25.26 0.67
CA ALA A 318 -8.57 -26.68 0.73
C ALA A 318 -7.51 -27.48 1.50
N SER A 319 -6.26 -26.99 1.54
CA SER A 319 -5.26 -27.45 2.51
C SER A 319 -4.33 -26.32 2.95
N ASP A 320 -3.82 -26.42 4.16
CA ASP A 320 -2.65 -25.66 4.62
C ASP A 320 -1.35 -26.28 4.07
N PHE A 321 -0.23 -25.59 4.30
CA PHE A 321 1.09 -26.09 3.96
C PHE A 321 1.43 -27.36 4.75
N GLY A 322 1.92 -28.41 4.06
CA GLY A 322 2.50 -29.61 4.68
C GLY A 322 1.69 -30.90 4.52
N TYR A 323 0.64 -30.89 3.68
CA TYR A 323 -0.14 -32.08 3.37
C TYR A 323 0.60 -33.03 2.42
N SER A 324 0.27 -34.31 2.51
CA SER A 324 0.86 -35.35 1.64
C SER A 324 0.32 -35.26 0.21
N MET A 325 1.09 -35.79 -0.75
CA MET A 325 0.66 -35.94 -2.15
C MET A 325 -0.70 -36.64 -2.26
N HIS A 326 -0.93 -37.69 -1.46
CA HIS A 326 -2.18 -38.44 -1.44
C HIS A 326 -3.37 -37.57 -1.00
N GLU A 327 -3.18 -36.71 0.01
CA GLU A 327 -4.25 -35.83 0.49
C GLU A 327 -4.57 -34.72 -0.51
N ILE A 328 -3.55 -34.15 -1.14
CA ILE A 328 -3.71 -33.14 -2.19
C ILE A 328 -4.55 -33.71 -3.35
N PHE A 329 -4.21 -34.92 -3.82
CA PHE A 329 -4.97 -35.59 -4.87
C PHE A 329 -6.39 -35.99 -4.42
N ARG A 330 -6.56 -36.42 -3.17
CA ARG A 330 -7.89 -36.67 -2.59
C ARG A 330 -8.77 -35.43 -2.61
N ILE A 331 -8.22 -34.26 -2.26
CA ILE A 331 -8.94 -32.98 -2.28
C ILE A 331 -9.42 -32.65 -3.69
N PHE A 332 -8.57 -32.79 -4.70
CA PHE A 332 -8.96 -32.56 -6.10
C PHE A 332 -10.09 -33.49 -6.54
N ARG A 333 -9.99 -34.79 -6.21
CA ARG A 333 -10.98 -35.80 -6.62
C ARG A 333 -12.35 -35.61 -5.98
N THR A 334 -12.38 -35.18 -4.71
CA THR A 334 -13.61 -35.18 -3.89
C THR A 334 -14.32 -33.82 -3.84
N SER A 335 -13.75 -32.76 -4.43
CA SER A 335 -14.33 -31.43 -4.35
C SER A 335 -15.66 -31.29 -5.11
N PRO A 336 -16.67 -30.62 -4.54
CA PRO A 336 -17.94 -30.33 -5.22
C PRO A 336 -17.73 -29.42 -6.43
N ASN A 337 -18.56 -29.59 -7.46
CA ASN A 337 -18.54 -28.75 -8.66
C ASN A 337 -19.00 -27.33 -8.33
N ASP A 338 -18.42 -26.37 -9.02
CA ASP A 338 -18.90 -24.99 -9.09
C ASP A 338 -19.01 -24.60 -10.57
N TYR A 339 -19.94 -23.71 -10.89
CA TYR A 339 -20.15 -23.23 -12.27
C TYR A 339 -19.47 -21.88 -12.52
N SER A 340 -18.87 -21.28 -11.49
CA SER A 340 -18.16 -20.01 -11.59
C SER A 340 -16.72 -20.14 -11.09
N SER A 341 -15.76 -19.56 -11.81
CA SER A 341 -14.36 -19.50 -11.36
C SER A 341 -13.95 -18.06 -11.06
N LYS A 342 -13.33 -17.83 -9.91
CA LYS A 342 -12.75 -16.54 -9.52
C LYS A 342 -11.21 -16.62 -9.50
N THR A 343 -10.64 -17.08 -10.61
CA THR A 343 -9.22 -17.44 -10.74
C THR A 343 -8.30 -16.29 -10.31
N GLY A 344 -8.61 -15.06 -10.71
CA GLY A 344 -7.82 -13.88 -10.36
C GLY A 344 -7.77 -13.60 -8.85
N LYS A 345 -8.89 -13.80 -8.13
CA LYS A 345 -8.94 -13.68 -6.67
C LYS A 345 -8.17 -14.80 -5.98
N ALA A 346 -8.27 -16.02 -6.49
CA ALA A 346 -7.51 -17.16 -5.96
C ALA A 346 -6.00 -16.95 -6.11
N ILE A 347 -5.54 -16.51 -7.28
CA ILE A 347 -4.13 -16.17 -7.53
C ILE A 347 -3.66 -15.08 -6.57
N TYR A 348 -4.44 -14.00 -6.43
CA TYR A 348 -4.09 -12.91 -5.51
C TYR A 348 -3.94 -13.41 -4.07
N ARG A 349 -4.84 -14.29 -3.62
CA ARG A 349 -4.75 -14.91 -2.29
C ARG A 349 -3.52 -15.80 -2.15
N GLY A 350 -3.22 -16.65 -3.12
CA GLY A 350 -2.04 -17.53 -3.10
C GLY A 350 -0.75 -16.73 -2.99
N ILE A 351 -0.63 -15.60 -3.69
CA ILE A 351 0.50 -14.68 -3.53
C ILE A 351 0.57 -14.16 -2.08
N SER A 352 -0.56 -13.75 -1.50
CA SER A 352 -0.61 -13.24 -0.12
C SER A 352 -0.23 -14.28 0.94
N ASP A 353 -0.67 -15.53 0.78
CA ASP A 353 -0.36 -16.63 1.70
C ASP A 353 1.13 -17.02 1.65
N LEU A 354 1.76 -16.86 0.49
CA LEU A 354 3.19 -17.06 0.29
C LEU A 354 4.07 -15.96 0.90
N LEU A 355 3.54 -14.80 1.30
CA LEU A 355 4.38 -13.67 1.76
C LEU A 355 5.25 -13.99 2.98
N GLU A 356 4.77 -14.84 3.88
CA GLU A 356 5.48 -15.21 5.11
C GLU A 356 6.32 -16.49 4.96
N ARG A 357 6.19 -17.18 3.84
CA ARG A 357 6.84 -18.47 3.61
C ARG A 357 8.33 -18.29 3.35
N LEU A 358 9.12 -19.28 3.76
CA LEU A 358 10.58 -19.28 3.62
C LEU A 358 11.01 -19.98 2.33
N GLY A 359 12.10 -19.50 1.74
CA GLY A 359 12.67 -20.06 0.51
C GLY A 359 11.91 -19.63 -0.75
N PRO A 360 12.31 -20.14 -1.93
CA PRO A 360 11.63 -19.91 -3.20
C PRO A 360 10.12 -20.14 -3.13
N ARG A 361 9.37 -19.23 -3.74
CA ARG A 361 7.90 -19.20 -3.68
C ARG A 361 7.34 -19.18 -5.09
N ALA A 362 6.25 -19.90 -5.33
CA ALA A 362 5.55 -19.86 -6.61
C ALA A 362 4.05 -20.09 -6.45
N VAL A 363 3.29 -19.58 -7.41
CA VAL A 363 1.89 -19.97 -7.62
C VAL A 363 1.84 -20.89 -8.83
N LEU A 364 1.14 -22.01 -8.73
CA LEU A 364 0.86 -22.92 -9.84
C LEU A 364 -0.65 -23.03 -10.01
N VAL A 365 -1.17 -22.73 -11.20
CA VAL A 365 -2.60 -22.67 -11.49
C VAL A 365 -2.96 -23.75 -12.51
N LEU A 366 -3.93 -24.60 -12.17
CA LEU A 366 -4.48 -25.64 -13.04
C LEU A 366 -5.74 -25.08 -13.71
N VAL A 367 -5.73 -24.99 -15.04
CA VAL A 367 -6.78 -24.32 -15.82
C VAL A 367 -7.24 -25.18 -17.00
N SER A 368 -8.48 -24.99 -17.45
CA SER A 368 -8.99 -25.67 -18.66
C SER A 368 -8.49 -25.01 -19.95
N GLY A 369 -8.16 -23.71 -19.91
CA GLY A 369 -7.91 -22.86 -21.08
C GLY A 369 -9.18 -22.16 -21.59
N SER A 370 -10.35 -22.75 -21.36
CA SER A 370 -11.65 -22.11 -21.47
C SER A 370 -12.02 -21.45 -20.15
N SER A 371 -11.48 -20.27 -19.87
CA SER A 371 -11.86 -19.54 -18.65
C SER A 371 -13.28 -18.98 -18.77
N ASP A 372 -13.97 -18.93 -17.65
CA ASP A 372 -15.23 -18.22 -17.49
C ASP A 372 -15.02 -16.70 -17.56
N GLN A 373 -16.01 -15.95 -18.07
CA GLN A 373 -15.98 -14.48 -18.23
C GLN A 373 -15.69 -13.77 -16.90
N ASP A 374 -16.05 -14.39 -15.78
CA ASP A 374 -15.92 -13.81 -14.44
C ASP A 374 -14.54 -13.98 -13.77
N SER A 375 -13.61 -14.73 -14.38
CA SER A 375 -12.35 -15.14 -13.76
C SER A 375 -11.50 -13.99 -13.21
N PHE A 376 -11.56 -12.81 -13.84
CA PHE A 376 -10.76 -11.64 -13.50
C PHE A 376 -11.58 -10.38 -13.18
N THR A 377 -12.88 -10.53 -12.92
CA THR A 377 -13.77 -9.39 -12.61
C THR A 377 -13.45 -8.73 -11.26
N GLN A 378 -13.10 -9.54 -10.25
CA GLN A 378 -12.80 -9.03 -8.90
C GLN A 378 -11.36 -8.52 -8.76
N ILE A 379 -10.43 -9.14 -9.48
CA ILE A 379 -9.00 -8.79 -9.46
C ILE A 379 -8.49 -8.89 -10.90
N SER A 380 -8.05 -7.77 -11.46
CA SER A 380 -7.57 -7.72 -12.84
C SER A 380 -6.18 -8.38 -13.02
N PRO A 381 -5.84 -8.84 -14.23
CA PRO A 381 -4.53 -9.40 -14.55
C PRO A 381 -3.37 -8.44 -14.24
N GLU A 382 -3.52 -7.14 -14.52
CA GLU A 382 -2.49 -6.13 -14.27
C GLU A 382 -2.21 -5.99 -12.77
N LYS A 383 -3.25 -6.06 -11.95
CA LYS A 383 -3.12 -6.04 -10.48
C LYS A 383 -2.37 -7.26 -9.97
N ILE A 384 -2.65 -8.45 -10.53
CA ILE A 384 -1.94 -9.70 -10.20
C ILE A 384 -0.47 -9.60 -10.60
N ILE A 385 -0.18 -9.21 -11.84
CA ILE A 385 1.18 -9.07 -12.36
C ILE A 385 1.97 -8.09 -11.48
N ARG A 386 1.40 -6.92 -11.19
CA ARG A 386 2.05 -5.93 -10.34
C ARG A 386 2.34 -6.48 -8.94
N TYR A 387 1.37 -7.15 -8.34
CA TYR A 387 1.51 -7.71 -6.99
C TYR A 387 2.56 -8.83 -6.94
N SER A 388 2.49 -9.80 -7.86
CA SER A 388 3.47 -10.87 -7.98
C SER A 388 4.89 -10.36 -8.23
N LYS A 389 5.08 -9.40 -9.15
CA LYS A 389 6.39 -8.82 -9.45
C LYS A 389 6.98 -8.08 -8.25
N ALA A 390 6.16 -7.34 -7.50
CA ALA A 390 6.60 -6.65 -6.30
C ALA A 390 7.20 -7.61 -5.26
N HIS A 391 6.65 -8.83 -5.16
CA HIS A 391 7.08 -9.88 -4.23
C HIS A 391 7.98 -10.96 -4.85
N THR A 392 8.29 -10.88 -6.15
CA THR A 392 9.04 -11.88 -6.93
C THR A 392 8.53 -13.31 -6.71
N ILE A 393 7.22 -13.48 -6.92
CA ILE A 393 6.55 -14.79 -6.87
C ILE A 393 6.13 -15.14 -8.30
N PRO A 394 6.86 -16.00 -9.03
CA PRO A 394 6.47 -16.44 -10.36
C PRO A 394 5.14 -17.20 -10.35
N ILE A 395 4.36 -17.03 -11.42
CA ILE A 395 3.07 -17.68 -11.61
C ILE A 395 3.14 -18.63 -12.80
N TYR A 396 2.91 -19.90 -12.55
CA TYR A 396 2.88 -20.96 -13.54
C TYR A 396 1.44 -21.37 -13.83
N PHE A 397 1.16 -21.73 -15.08
CA PHE A 397 -0.12 -22.28 -15.50
C PHE A 397 0.10 -23.66 -16.11
N LEU A 398 -0.69 -24.63 -15.69
CA LEU A 398 -0.88 -25.92 -16.37
C LEU A 398 -2.26 -25.89 -17.00
N SER A 399 -2.31 -25.85 -18.32
CA SER A 399 -3.54 -25.68 -19.09
C SER A 399 -3.86 -26.92 -19.90
N LEU A 400 -5.14 -27.31 -19.95
CA LEU A 400 -5.61 -28.40 -20.81
C LEU A 400 -5.66 -28.01 -22.31
N SER A 401 -5.64 -26.71 -22.60
CA SER A 401 -5.73 -26.17 -23.96
C SER A 401 -4.78 -24.99 -24.15
N ASP A 402 -4.25 -24.84 -25.36
CA ASP A 402 -3.54 -23.62 -25.80
C ASP A 402 -4.45 -22.61 -26.53
N SER A 403 -5.73 -22.91 -26.62
CA SER A 403 -6.74 -22.05 -27.22
C SER A 403 -7.89 -21.82 -26.24
N GLY A 404 -8.40 -20.60 -26.21
CA GLY A 404 -9.50 -20.20 -25.36
C GLY A 404 -9.44 -18.73 -24.95
N PRO A 405 -10.55 -18.18 -24.44
CA PRO A 405 -10.74 -16.75 -24.23
C PRO A 405 -9.74 -16.09 -23.27
N ALA A 406 -9.21 -16.79 -22.26
CA ALA A 406 -8.20 -16.23 -21.35
C ALA A 406 -6.81 -16.86 -21.45
N VAL A 407 -6.56 -17.73 -22.44
CA VAL A 407 -5.22 -18.30 -22.61
C VAL A 407 -4.18 -17.20 -22.78
N GLU A 408 -4.50 -16.15 -23.56
CA GLU A 408 -3.57 -15.02 -23.75
C GLU A 408 -3.32 -14.25 -22.46
N THR A 409 -4.35 -14.11 -21.62
CA THR A 409 -4.22 -13.53 -20.28
C THR A 409 -3.31 -14.38 -19.40
N TYR A 410 -3.47 -15.70 -19.40
CA TYR A 410 -2.61 -16.62 -18.64
C TYR A 410 -1.15 -16.58 -19.12
N LYS A 411 -0.92 -16.57 -20.44
CA LYS A 411 0.42 -16.40 -21.04
C LYS A 411 1.05 -15.08 -20.64
N THR A 412 0.28 -13.99 -20.67
CA THR A 412 0.74 -12.66 -20.25
C THR A 412 1.12 -12.62 -18.77
N ILE A 413 0.28 -13.20 -17.88
CA ILE A 413 0.58 -13.27 -16.44
C ILE A 413 1.85 -14.10 -16.20
N ALA A 414 1.95 -15.28 -16.80
CA ALA A 414 3.08 -16.17 -16.61
C ALA A 414 4.40 -15.51 -17.04
N SER A 415 4.48 -15.04 -18.29
CA SER A 415 5.69 -14.39 -18.84
C SER A 415 6.08 -13.13 -18.07
N SER A 416 5.11 -12.30 -17.66
CA SER A 416 5.37 -11.05 -16.95
C SER A 416 5.90 -11.26 -15.52
N THR A 417 5.66 -12.42 -14.92
CA THR A 417 6.00 -12.74 -13.52
C THR A 417 7.21 -13.66 -13.39
N GLY A 418 7.80 -14.13 -14.50
CA GLY A 418 8.92 -15.07 -14.50
C GLY A 418 8.49 -16.55 -14.43
N GLY A 419 7.18 -16.82 -14.50
CA GLY A 419 6.66 -18.18 -14.60
C GLY A 419 6.53 -18.66 -16.04
N LYS A 420 5.77 -19.75 -16.24
CA LYS A 420 5.55 -20.37 -17.55
C LYS A 420 4.10 -20.82 -17.72
N PHE A 421 3.60 -20.68 -18.94
CA PHE A 421 2.35 -21.32 -19.36
C PHE A 421 2.71 -22.65 -20.04
N ILE A 422 2.16 -23.75 -19.54
CA ILE A 422 2.50 -25.11 -19.98
C ILE A 422 1.19 -25.83 -20.33
N VAL A 423 1.12 -26.39 -21.54
CA VAL A 423 -0.03 -27.14 -22.03
C VAL A 423 0.14 -28.62 -21.67
N ILE A 424 -0.91 -29.25 -21.14
CA ILE A 424 -0.92 -30.66 -20.76
C ILE A 424 -2.15 -31.40 -21.33
N PRO A 425 -2.03 -32.68 -21.72
CA PRO A 425 -0.77 -33.43 -21.81
C PRO A 425 0.13 -32.87 -22.94
N GLY A 426 1.43 -32.74 -22.67
CA GLY A 426 2.39 -32.10 -23.59
C GLY A 426 3.74 -32.80 -23.63
N GLU A 427 4.77 -32.11 -24.12
CA GLU A 427 6.13 -32.66 -24.35
C GLU A 427 6.95 -32.93 -23.06
N GLY A 428 6.36 -32.75 -21.88
CA GLY A 428 7.01 -32.99 -20.59
C GLY A 428 7.69 -31.77 -19.97
N GLN A 429 7.39 -30.55 -20.42
CA GLN A 429 7.92 -29.32 -19.83
C GLN A 429 7.57 -29.18 -18.34
N GLU A 430 6.42 -29.72 -17.92
CA GLU A 430 5.94 -29.76 -16.54
C GLU A 430 6.88 -30.53 -15.61
N LYS A 431 7.68 -31.47 -16.14
CA LYS A 431 8.65 -32.26 -15.35
C LYS A 431 9.76 -31.39 -14.75
N THR A 432 10.01 -30.21 -15.34
CA THR A 432 11.04 -29.26 -14.88
C THR A 432 10.51 -28.18 -13.94
N LEU A 433 9.25 -28.28 -13.50
CA LEU A 433 8.61 -27.27 -12.65
C LEU A 433 9.35 -27.08 -11.33
N TYR A 434 9.77 -28.17 -10.68
CA TYR A 434 10.47 -28.10 -9.39
C TYR A 434 11.75 -27.26 -9.51
N ASP A 435 12.60 -27.57 -10.50
CA ASP A 435 13.86 -26.84 -10.73
C ASP A 435 13.62 -25.39 -11.17
N SER A 436 12.57 -25.16 -11.98
CA SER A 436 12.16 -23.82 -12.40
C SER A 436 11.75 -22.96 -11.21
N ILE A 437 11.02 -23.51 -10.23
CA ILE A 437 10.64 -22.81 -9.00
C ILE A 437 11.89 -22.59 -8.14
N LEU A 438 12.72 -23.63 -7.96
CA LEU A 438 13.92 -23.57 -7.12
C LEU A 438 14.97 -22.57 -7.65
N ALA A 439 14.98 -22.29 -8.96
CA ALA A 439 15.84 -21.28 -9.59
C ALA A 439 15.47 -19.84 -9.17
N HIS A 440 14.22 -19.60 -8.77
CA HIS A 440 13.75 -18.31 -8.24
C HIS A 440 14.14 -18.14 -6.77
N LYS A 441 15.45 -17.99 -6.54
CA LYS A 441 16.05 -17.87 -5.21
C LYS A 441 15.41 -16.75 -4.38
N ASP A 442 15.10 -17.04 -3.13
CA ASP A 442 14.67 -16.03 -2.17
C ASP A 442 15.88 -15.18 -1.74
N ARG A 443 15.70 -13.87 -1.85
CA ARG A 443 16.72 -12.83 -1.61
C ARG A 443 16.28 -11.86 -0.51
N ARG A 444 15.22 -12.18 0.21
CA ARG A 444 14.71 -11.34 1.29
C ARG A 444 15.57 -11.48 2.54
N TYR A 445 15.45 -10.49 3.40
CA TYR A 445 15.92 -10.51 4.77
C TYR A 445 14.71 -10.48 5.71
N ILE A 446 14.81 -11.18 6.83
CA ILE A 446 13.97 -10.92 7.99
C ILE A 446 14.81 -10.17 9.01
N VAL A 447 14.48 -8.90 9.20
CA VAL A 447 15.03 -8.10 10.29
C VAL A 447 14.04 -8.16 11.45
N SER A 448 14.47 -8.75 12.56
CA SER A 448 13.64 -8.84 13.76
C SER A 448 14.10 -7.85 14.81
N PHE A 449 13.17 -7.19 15.47
CA PHE A 449 13.42 -6.21 16.54
C PHE A 449 12.37 -6.33 17.63
N LYS A 450 12.69 -5.81 18.82
CA LYS A 450 11.75 -5.73 19.94
C LYS A 450 11.14 -4.33 19.98
N SER A 451 9.81 -4.24 19.82
CA SER A 451 9.07 -2.97 19.90
C SER A 451 9.22 -2.37 21.29
N ARG A 452 9.43 -1.05 21.35
CA ARG A 452 9.53 -0.29 22.61
C ARG A 452 8.27 0.46 22.97
N VAL A 453 7.29 0.46 22.07
CA VAL A 453 5.99 1.07 22.31
C VAL A 453 5.25 0.18 23.31
N ASP A 454 4.59 0.75 24.31
CA ASP A 454 3.70 -0.05 25.16
C ASP A 454 2.33 -0.13 24.47
N ALA A 455 1.86 -1.34 24.18
CA ALA A 455 0.63 -1.56 23.43
C ALA A 455 -0.60 -1.64 24.35
N ASP A 456 -0.87 -0.58 25.11
CA ASP A 456 -2.07 -0.49 25.95
C ASP A 456 -3.39 -0.52 25.13
N LYS A 457 -3.30 -0.34 23.81
CA LYS A 457 -4.44 -0.16 22.91
C LYS A 457 -4.37 -1.10 21.71
N LYS A 458 -5.43 -1.90 21.51
CA LYS A 458 -5.64 -2.73 20.31
C LYS A 458 -5.86 -1.88 19.05
N ASP A 459 -5.35 -2.34 17.91
CA ASP A 459 -5.35 -1.70 16.58
C ASP A 459 -4.79 -0.26 16.59
N PHE A 460 -3.72 -0.04 17.33
CA PHE A 460 -2.95 1.19 17.28
C PHE A 460 -1.85 1.09 16.21
N TYR A 461 -1.82 2.04 15.27
CA TYR A 461 -0.82 2.05 14.20
C TYR A 461 0.53 2.56 14.70
N ILE A 462 1.54 1.70 14.64
CA ILE A 462 2.94 2.02 14.91
C ILE A 462 3.66 2.21 13.56
N PRO A 463 4.10 3.44 13.23
CA PRO A 463 4.91 3.69 12.04
C PRO A 463 6.32 3.12 12.25
N LEU A 464 6.84 2.47 11.22
CA LEU A 464 8.16 1.89 11.19
C LEU A 464 9.03 2.52 10.12
N VAL A 465 10.28 2.71 10.50
CA VAL A 465 11.36 3.07 9.60
C VAL A 465 12.37 1.96 9.58
N VAL A 466 12.69 1.44 8.39
CA VAL A 466 13.86 0.58 8.22
C VAL A 466 14.93 1.35 7.46
N GLU A 467 16.11 1.46 8.06
CA GLU A 467 17.32 1.98 7.42
C GLU A 467 18.32 0.85 7.22
N SER A 468 19.06 0.89 6.12
CA SER A 468 20.24 0.06 5.90
C SER A 468 21.41 0.93 5.46
N ASN A 469 22.59 0.72 6.04
CA ASN A 469 23.85 1.27 5.57
C ASN A 469 24.84 0.13 5.31
N PHE A 470 25.20 -0.06 4.05
CA PHE A 470 26.06 -1.15 3.60
C PHE A 470 26.99 -0.67 2.48
N ARG A 471 28.31 -0.89 2.63
CA ARG A 471 29.32 -0.53 1.61
C ARG A 471 29.19 0.92 1.10
N ASN A 472 29.16 1.88 2.02
CA ASN A 472 29.00 3.32 1.74
C ASN A 472 27.73 3.68 0.96
N SER A 473 26.76 2.78 0.95
CA SER A 473 25.44 2.97 0.36
C SER A 473 24.42 2.92 1.47
N SER A 474 23.53 3.90 1.51
CA SER A 474 22.43 3.95 2.46
C SER A 474 21.09 3.81 1.75
N GLY A 475 20.08 3.37 2.49
CA GLY A 475 18.70 3.41 2.06
C GLY A 475 17.72 3.30 3.20
N LYS A 476 16.50 3.74 2.96
CA LYS A 476 15.45 3.91 3.97
C LYS A 476 14.09 3.63 3.37
N VAL A 477 13.22 2.94 4.10
CA VAL A 477 11.86 2.58 3.64
C VAL A 477 10.86 2.59 4.79
N GLU A 478 9.65 3.03 4.44
CA GLU A 478 8.48 3.12 5.33
C GLU A 478 7.70 1.83 5.40
N ALA A 479 7.34 1.49 6.62
CA ALA A 479 6.38 0.45 6.92
C ALA A 479 5.60 0.85 8.17
N GLY A 480 4.84 -0.10 8.68
CA GLY A 480 4.19 0.01 9.96
C GLY A 480 3.34 -1.21 10.20
N PHE A 481 2.83 -1.31 11.42
CA PHE A 481 1.92 -2.38 11.80
C PHE A 481 0.92 -1.84 12.80
N PHE A 482 -0.23 -2.52 12.87
CA PHE A 482 -1.21 -2.27 13.92
C PHE A 482 -0.94 -3.23 15.08
N THR A 483 -0.90 -2.72 16.31
CA THR A 483 -0.95 -3.57 17.51
C THR A 483 -2.22 -4.41 17.49
N LYS A 484 -2.16 -5.64 18.01
CA LYS A 484 -3.33 -6.53 18.07
C LYS A 484 -4.20 -6.26 19.28
#